data_AF-A0ABD4TIG8-F1
#
_entry.id   AF-A0ABD4TIG8-F1
#
_cell.length_a   1.000
_cell.length_b   1.000
_cell.length_c   1.000
_cell.angle_alpha   90.00
_cell.angle_beta   90.00
_cell.angle_gamma   90.00
#
_symmetry.space_group_name_H-M   'P 1'
#
loop_
_entity.id
_entity.type
_entity.pdbx_description
1 polymer ?
#
loop_
_entity_poly.entity_id
_entity_poly.type
_entity_poly.pdbx_seq_one_letter_code
_entity_poly.pdbx_strand_id
1 'polypeptide(L)'
;MDAIYLLRETGVGREEALLALRHLHPSTRKALISTDHEPRRRAQGRFFEAAAYELLKKAGDERSCISRIAAWGADVCEYGGSKKGIWYSRDGGIRICADGAIAAEVDLLFEDNNGVIFFAEATISHSPAFAFTEEVERKRGLLSDLAGGREVQFLYIAPTHPPQGLSPLFEAGGSILIRPDILDLIGEVEEVLGSPRKKRSVPHPKMIHGAALFQQEVKLEKREKRVLFPYIQRFFLK
;
A
#
# COMPACT_ATOMS: atom_id res chain seq x y z
N MET A 1 20.90 1.51 3.33
CA MET A 1 20.11 1.05 2.17
C MET A 1 18.70 1.55 2.40
N ASP A 2 18.20 2.43 1.55
CA ASP A 2 16.82 2.94 1.64
C ASP A 2 15.81 1.96 1.00
N ALA A 3 14.52 2.15 1.27
CA ALA A 3 13.47 1.28 0.76
C ALA A 3 13.32 1.32 -0.77
N ILE A 4 13.61 2.46 -1.40
CA ILE A 4 13.45 2.64 -2.85
C ILE A 4 14.55 1.89 -3.61
N TYR A 5 15.78 1.96 -3.11
CA TYR A 5 16.91 1.16 -3.59
C TYR A 5 16.59 -0.33 -3.47
N LEU A 6 16.06 -0.77 -2.32
CA LEU A 6 15.68 -2.17 -2.14
C LEU A 6 14.63 -2.62 -3.19
N LEU A 7 13.56 -1.85 -3.38
CA LEU A 7 12.54 -2.14 -4.40
C LEU A 7 13.11 -2.17 -5.82
N ARG A 8 14.19 -1.43 -6.09
CA ARG A 8 14.88 -1.43 -7.39
C ARG A 8 15.70 -2.70 -7.61
N GLU A 9 16.39 -3.17 -6.58
CA GLU A 9 17.25 -4.36 -6.65
C GLU A 9 16.48 -5.68 -6.50
N THR A 10 15.30 -5.67 -5.87
CA THR A 10 14.47 -6.87 -5.73
C THR A 10 13.90 -7.28 -7.09
N GLY A 11 14.37 -8.43 -7.57
CA GLY A 11 13.88 -9.06 -8.80
C GLY A 11 12.49 -9.65 -8.63
N VAL A 12 11.67 -9.56 -9.67
CA VAL A 12 10.37 -10.22 -9.76
C VAL A 12 10.42 -11.28 -10.85
N GLY A 13 9.62 -12.33 -10.71
CA GLY A 13 9.51 -13.38 -11.69
C GLY A 13 8.12 -13.99 -11.71
N ARG A 14 8.06 -15.19 -12.29
CA ARG A 14 6.82 -15.96 -12.47
C ARG A 14 6.08 -16.18 -11.15
N GLU A 15 6.79 -16.41 -10.05
CA GLU A 15 6.15 -16.62 -8.75
C GLU A 15 5.34 -15.39 -8.33
N GLU A 16 5.96 -14.20 -8.30
CA GLU A 16 5.27 -12.95 -7.95
C GLU A 16 4.14 -12.62 -8.93
N ALA A 17 4.29 -12.96 -10.21
CA ALA A 17 3.24 -12.83 -11.20
C ALA A 17 2.01 -13.70 -10.87
N LEU A 18 2.23 -14.96 -10.48
CA LEU A 18 1.17 -15.87 -10.05
C LEU A 18 0.51 -15.39 -8.77
N LEU A 19 1.31 -14.86 -7.83
CA LEU A 19 0.81 -14.21 -6.63
C LEU A 19 -0.09 -13.02 -7.02
N ALA A 20 0.39 -12.09 -7.87
CA ALA A 20 -0.32 -10.89 -8.30
C ALA A 20 -1.70 -11.18 -8.91
N LEU A 21 -1.82 -12.25 -9.72
CA LEU A 21 -3.09 -12.65 -10.30
C LEU A 21 -4.18 -12.85 -9.23
N ARG A 22 -3.85 -13.29 -8.00
CA ARG A 22 -4.82 -13.52 -6.92
C ARG A 22 -5.61 -12.26 -6.56
N HIS A 23 -5.06 -11.07 -6.75
CA HIS A 23 -5.72 -9.83 -6.41
C HIS A 23 -6.74 -9.42 -7.49
N LEU A 24 -6.54 -9.87 -8.72
CA LEU A 24 -7.38 -9.53 -9.86
C LEU A 24 -8.70 -10.29 -9.87
N HIS A 25 -9.76 -9.63 -10.33
CA HIS A 25 -11.03 -10.31 -10.64
C HIS A 25 -10.84 -11.24 -11.86
N PRO A 26 -11.53 -12.40 -11.96
CA PRO A 26 -11.41 -13.29 -13.11
C PRO A 26 -11.63 -12.62 -14.47
N SER A 27 -12.55 -11.64 -14.57
CA SER A 27 -12.74 -10.86 -15.80
C SER A 27 -11.52 -10.00 -16.15
N THR A 28 -10.87 -9.38 -15.15
CA THR A 28 -9.64 -8.62 -15.33
C THR A 28 -8.50 -9.51 -15.81
N ARG A 29 -8.38 -10.73 -15.26
CA ARG A 29 -7.35 -11.69 -15.70
C ARG A 29 -7.52 -12.06 -17.17
N LYS A 30 -8.75 -12.41 -17.59
CA LYS A 30 -9.06 -12.73 -18.99
C LYS A 30 -8.77 -11.54 -19.92
N ALA A 31 -8.99 -10.32 -19.44
CA ALA A 31 -8.75 -9.12 -20.22
C ALA A 31 -7.26 -8.79 -20.44
N LEU A 32 -6.32 -9.38 -19.68
CA LEU A 32 -4.88 -9.11 -19.85
C LEU A 32 -4.34 -9.45 -21.25
N ILE A 33 -4.95 -10.43 -21.90
CA ILE A 33 -4.62 -10.87 -23.27
C ILE A 33 -5.71 -10.50 -24.28
N SER A 34 -6.62 -9.60 -23.90
CA SER A 34 -7.68 -9.14 -24.81
C SER A 34 -7.07 -8.50 -26.07
N THR A 35 -7.66 -8.77 -27.23
CA THR A 35 -7.33 -8.06 -28.47
C THR A 35 -7.78 -6.61 -28.43
N ASP A 36 -8.83 -6.32 -27.65
CA ASP A 36 -9.34 -4.96 -27.48
C ASP A 36 -8.41 -4.13 -26.59
N HIS A 37 -8.00 -2.96 -27.11
CA HIS A 37 -7.04 -2.07 -26.45
C HIS A 37 -7.50 -1.62 -25.06
N GLU A 38 -8.70 -1.07 -24.92
CA GLU A 38 -9.15 -0.48 -23.65
C GLU A 38 -9.37 -1.48 -22.51
N PRO A 39 -10.00 -2.65 -22.73
CA PRO A 39 -10.04 -3.71 -21.71
C PRO A 39 -8.65 -4.19 -21.33
N ARG A 40 -7.76 -4.40 -22.31
CA ARG A 40 -6.38 -4.86 -22.08
C ARG A 40 -5.59 -3.86 -21.25
N ARG A 41 -5.57 -2.58 -21.65
CA ARG A 41 -4.85 -1.52 -20.94
C ARG A 41 -5.29 -1.41 -19.48
N ARG A 42 -6.60 -1.43 -19.22
CA ARG A 42 -7.11 -1.40 -17.83
C ARG A 42 -6.71 -2.64 -17.04
N ALA A 43 -6.73 -3.82 -17.66
CA ALA A 43 -6.29 -5.04 -17.01
C ALA A 43 -4.79 -5.01 -16.70
N GLN A 44 -3.96 -4.56 -17.64
CA GLN A 44 -2.53 -4.39 -17.48
C GLN A 44 -2.20 -3.41 -16.34
N GLY A 45 -2.91 -2.30 -16.23
CA GLY A 45 -2.75 -1.36 -15.12
C GLY A 45 -3.01 -2.03 -13.76
N ARG A 46 -4.14 -2.75 -13.64
CA ARG A 46 -4.47 -3.47 -12.40
C ARG A 46 -3.49 -4.60 -12.08
N PHE A 47 -2.97 -5.29 -13.10
CA PHE A 47 -1.90 -6.27 -12.90
C PHE A 47 -0.60 -5.61 -12.44
N PHE A 48 -0.25 -4.46 -13.02
CA PHE A 48 0.93 -3.70 -12.63
C PHE A 48 0.87 -3.26 -11.16
N GLU A 49 -0.27 -2.73 -10.70
CA GLU A 49 -0.53 -2.45 -9.27
C GLU A 49 -0.33 -3.70 -8.40
N ALA A 50 -0.93 -4.83 -8.80
CA ALA A 50 -0.87 -6.08 -8.04
C ALA A 50 0.55 -6.67 -7.98
N ALA A 51 1.31 -6.58 -9.07
CA ALA A 51 2.69 -7.06 -9.13
C ALA A 51 3.64 -6.12 -8.37
N ALA A 52 3.41 -4.80 -8.38
CA ALA A 52 4.15 -3.86 -7.55
C ALA A 52 3.90 -4.12 -6.05
N TYR A 53 2.68 -4.53 -5.67
CA TYR A 53 2.38 -4.98 -4.31
C TYR A 53 3.14 -6.25 -3.91
N GLU A 54 3.21 -7.26 -4.77
CA GLU A 54 3.95 -8.50 -4.48
C GLU A 54 5.49 -8.28 -4.51
N LEU A 55 5.98 -7.36 -5.35
CA LEU A 55 7.36 -6.85 -5.27
C LEU A 55 7.65 -6.26 -3.88
N LEU A 56 6.75 -5.41 -3.38
CA LEU A 56 6.90 -4.79 -2.07
C LEU A 56 6.93 -5.82 -0.94
N LYS A 57 6.09 -6.86 -1.02
CA LYS A 57 6.12 -8.00 -0.08
C LYS A 57 7.46 -8.73 -0.15
N LYS A 58 7.89 -9.13 -1.36
CA LYS A 58 9.18 -9.81 -1.55
C LYS A 58 10.36 -9.02 -1.00
N ALA A 59 10.43 -7.73 -1.33
CA ALA A 59 11.44 -6.83 -0.79
C ALA A 59 11.38 -6.77 0.75
N GLY A 60 10.17 -6.73 1.30
CA GLY A 60 9.91 -6.80 2.74
C GLY A 60 10.41 -8.09 3.39
N ASP A 61 10.34 -9.24 2.74
CA ASP A 61 10.85 -10.50 3.27
C ASP A 61 12.38 -10.60 3.17
N GLU A 62 12.98 -10.09 2.09
CA GLU A 62 14.42 -10.19 1.83
C GLU A 62 15.27 -9.35 2.79
N ARG A 63 14.80 -8.15 3.20
CA ARG A 63 15.60 -7.17 3.96
C ARG A 63 14.80 -6.37 4.98
N SER A 64 15.49 -5.73 5.91
CA SER A 64 14.91 -4.99 7.03
C SER A 64 14.46 -3.55 6.70
N CYS A 65 14.59 -3.06 5.46
CA CYS A 65 14.35 -1.65 5.13
C CYS A 65 12.86 -1.28 5.06
N ILE A 66 11.98 -2.24 4.80
CA ILE A 66 10.52 -2.08 4.92
C ILE A 66 10.10 -2.68 6.25
N SER A 67 9.39 -1.93 7.08
CA SER A 67 8.97 -2.37 8.41
C SER A 67 7.54 -2.88 8.41
N ARG A 68 6.63 -2.19 7.70
CA ARG A 68 5.20 -2.51 7.64
C ARG A 68 4.63 -2.25 6.26
N ILE A 69 3.72 -3.10 5.81
CA ILE A 69 3.07 -3.04 4.49
C ILE A 69 1.55 -3.07 4.72
N ALA A 70 0.81 -2.10 4.19
CA ALA A 70 -0.65 -2.17 4.23
C ALA A 70 -1.14 -3.32 3.33
N ALA A 71 -2.08 -4.13 3.84
CA ALA A 71 -2.73 -5.16 3.04
C ALA A 71 -3.37 -4.56 1.78
N TRP A 72 -3.42 -5.31 0.68
CA TRP A 72 -4.07 -4.88 -0.56
C TRP A 72 -4.71 -6.06 -1.31
N GLY A 73 -5.79 -5.78 -2.03
CA GLY A 73 -6.47 -6.74 -2.88
C GLY A 73 -7.01 -7.96 -2.11
N ALA A 74 -6.55 -9.17 -2.48
CA ALA A 74 -6.98 -10.42 -1.84
C ALA A 74 -6.47 -10.63 -0.41
N ASP A 75 -5.46 -9.85 0.01
CA ASP A 75 -4.87 -9.99 1.34
C ASP A 75 -5.59 -9.17 2.43
N VAL A 76 -6.62 -8.41 2.03
CA VAL A 76 -7.49 -7.67 2.95
C VAL A 76 -8.52 -8.60 3.59
N CYS A 77 -8.52 -8.68 4.92
CA CYS A 77 -9.44 -9.51 5.71
C CYS A 77 -10.75 -8.79 6.08
N GLU A 78 -10.73 -7.47 6.23
CA GLU A 78 -11.88 -6.66 6.67
C GLU A 78 -12.10 -5.48 5.73
N TYR A 79 -13.37 -5.16 5.47
CA TYR A 79 -13.77 -4.08 4.56
C TYR A 79 -14.45 -2.94 5.33
N GLY A 80 -14.32 -1.72 4.83
CA GLY A 80 -14.81 -0.51 5.50
C GLY A 80 -13.81 0.03 6.53
N GLY A 81 -14.29 0.90 7.43
CA GLY A 81 -13.48 1.47 8.51
C GLY A 81 -14.20 2.56 9.31
N SER A 82 -13.44 3.41 10.00
CA SER A 82 -13.90 4.52 10.86
C SER A 82 -14.24 5.81 10.09
N LYS A 83 -15.03 6.73 10.63
CA LYS A 83 -15.37 8.00 9.92
C LYS A 83 -14.16 8.79 9.38
N LYS A 84 -12.98 8.64 9.98
CA LYS A 84 -11.71 9.19 9.50
C LYS A 84 -10.63 8.11 9.56
N GLY A 85 -9.81 7.96 8.51
CA GLY A 85 -8.69 7.00 8.46
C GLY A 85 -8.65 6.16 7.19
N ILE A 86 -7.96 5.01 7.26
CA ILE A 86 -7.81 4.08 6.13
C ILE A 86 -8.94 3.06 6.11
N TRP A 87 -9.58 2.92 4.94
CA TRP A 87 -10.64 1.97 4.63
C TRP A 87 -10.20 1.05 3.51
N TYR A 88 -10.85 -0.10 3.42
CA TYR A 88 -10.73 -0.99 2.28
C TYR A 88 -12.03 -1.08 1.48
N SER A 89 -11.89 -1.03 0.16
CA SER A 89 -12.96 -1.41 -0.75
C SER A 89 -13.18 -2.92 -0.75
N ARG A 90 -14.30 -3.40 -1.30
CA ARG A 90 -14.62 -4.84 -1.39
C ARG A 90 -13.62 -5.64 -2.24
N ASP A 91 -12.95 -4.98 -3.17
CA ASP A 91 -11.89 -5.55 -4.00
C ASP A 91 -10.49 -5.36 -3.39
N GLY A 92 -10.39 -4.73 -2.22
CA GLY A 92 -9.17 -4.60 -1.42
C GLY A 92 -8.29 -3.39 -1.75
N GLY A 93 -8.83 -2.39 -2.46
CA GLY A 93 -8.17 -1.11 -2.68
C GLY A 93 -8.13 -0.27 -1.40
N ILE A 94 -7.04 0.48 -1.22
CA ILE A 94 -6.81 1.32 -0.05
C ILE A 94 -7.50 2.67 -0.28
N ARG A 95 -8.37 3.04 0.65
CA ARG A 95 -9.13 4.29 0.61
C ARG A 95 -8.78 5.16 1.80
N ILE A 96 -8.66 6.45 1.56
CA ILE A 96 -8.52 7.45 2.61
C ILE A 96 -9.90 8.06 2.83
N CYS A 97 -10.42 7.92 4.04
CA CYS A 97 -11.70 8.47 4.44
C CYS A 97 -11.52 9.70 5.33
N ALA A 98 -12.28 10.74 4.99
CA ALA A 98 -12.40 11.97 5.76
C ALA A 98 -13.89 12.28 5.94
N ASP A 99 -14.30 12.58 7.17
CA ASP A 99 -15.67 12.95 7.53
C ASP A 99 -16.75 11.97 7.05
N GLY A 100 -16.43 10.67 7.04
CA GLY A 100 -17.34 9.59 6.66
C GLY A 100 -17.49 9.40 5.15
N ALA A 101 -16.77 10.14 4.33
CA ALA A 101 -16.73 10.00 2.88
C ALA A 101 -15.36 9.47 2.40
N ILE A 102 -15.35 8.79 1.26
CA ILE A 102 -14.11 8.43 0.58
C ILE A 102 -13.53 9.70 -0.03
N ALA A 103 -12.40 10.15 0.47
CA ALA A 103 -11.71 11.33 -0.02
C ALA A 103 -10.72 10.96 -1.13
N ALA A 104 -10.01 9.85 -1.01
CA ALA A 104 -9.02 9.43 -2.00
C ALA A 104 -8.83 7.90 -2.00
N GLU A 105 -8.16 7.40 -3.03
CA GLU A 105 -7.65 6.04 -3.11
C GLU A 105 -6.14 6.08 -3.34
N VAL A 106 -5.39 5.11 -2.82
CA VAL A 106 -3.94 4.96 -3.08
C VAL A 106 -3.66 3.51 -3.49
N ASP A 107 -2.68 3.30 -4.36
CA ASP A 107 -2.39 1.96 -4.86
C ASP A 107 -1.63 1.14 -3.82
N LEU A 108 -0.57 1.72 -3.25
CA LEU A 108 0.26 1.08 -2.22
C LEU A 108 0.50 2.02 -1.04
N LEU A 109 0.68 1.41 0.13
CA LEU A 109 1.00 2.14 1.36
C LEU A 109 1.91 1.28 2.25
N PHE A 110 3.04 1.81 2.68
CA PHE A 110 4.00 1.10 3.53
C PHE A 110 4.80 2.06 4.40
N GLU A 111 5.57 1.49 5.33
CA GLU A 111 6.49 2.21 6.19
C GLU A 111 7.89 1.60 6.07
N ASP A 112 8.90 2.46 6.04
CA ASP A 112 10.29 2.03 6.12
C ASP A 112 10.75 1.79 7.58
N ASN A 113 11.99 1.40 7.76
CA ASN A 113 12.57 1.21 9.10
C ASN A 113 12.89 2.50 9.85
N ASN A 114 12.82 3.67 9.20
CA ASN A 114 13.00 4.98 9.81
C ASN A 114 11.66 5.59 10.28
N GLY A 115 10.54 4.92 9.98
CA GLY A 115 9.20 5.38 10.30
C GLY A 115 8.62 6.37 9.28
N VAL A 116 9.23 6.50 8.10
CA VAL A 116 8.69 7.26 6.97
C VAL A 116 7.57 6.45 6.33
N ILE A 117 6.41 7.08 6.13
CA ILE A 117 5.27 6.46 5.45
C ILE A 117 5.36 6.77 3.97
N PHE A 118 5.37 5.75 3.14
CA PHE A 118 5.31 5.87 1.70
C PHE A 118 3.90 5.55 1.20
N PHE A 119 3.33 6.44 0.40
CA PHE A 119 2.21 6.10 -0.47
C PHE A 119 2.69 6.10 -1.91
N ALA A 120 2.24 5.12 -2.69
CA ALA A 120 2.67 4.97 -4.06
C ALA A 120 1.49 4.97 -5.04
N GLU A 121 1.75 5.52 -6.22
CA GLU A 121 0.88 5.45 -7.39
C GLU A 121 1.60 4.62 -8.45
N ALA A 122 1.00 3.50 -8.84
CA ALA A 122 1.53 2.54 -9.79
C ALA A 122 0.79 2.69 -11.12
N THR A 123 1.43 3.36 -12.09
CA THR A 123 0.76 3.72 -13.34
C THR A 123 1.52 3.29 -14.58
N ILE A 124 0.77 2.83 -15.57
CA ILE A 124 1.26 2.50 -16.91
C ILE A 124 0.84 3.53 -17.97
N SER A 125 0.04 4.53 -17.57
CA SER A 125 -0.45 5.57 -18.46
C SER A 125 -0.63 6.90 -17.73
N HIS A 126 -0.15 7.98 -18.30
CA HIS A 126 -0.15 9.28 -17.62
C HIS A 126 -1.46 10.03 -17.86
N SER A 127 -2.09 10.46 -16.77
CA SER A 127 -3.03 11.59 -16.79
C SER A 127 -2.27 12.88 -17.15
N PRO A 128 -2.98 13.96 -17.54
CA PRO A 128 -2.36 15.27 -17.67
C PRO A 128 -1.58 15.64 -16.40
N ALA A 129 -0.35 16.13 -16.57
CA ALA A 129 0.59 16.34 -15.46
C ALA A 129 0.00 17.19 -14.32
N PHE A 130 -0.74 18.25 -14.67
CA PHE A 130 -1.41 19.12 -13.69
C PHE A 130 -2.40 18.34 -12.80
N ALA A 131 -3.28 17.55 -13.41
CA ALA A 131 -4.29 16.79 -12.67
C ALA A 131 -3.67 15.72 -11.77
N PHE A 132 -2.61 15.06 -12.26
CA PHE A 132 -1.88 14.06 -11.46
C PHE A 132 -1.16 14.69 -10.27
N THR A 133 -0.51 15.84 -10.47
CA THR A 133 0.16 16.58 -9.38
C THR A 133 -0.84 17.05 -8.32
N GLU A 134 -1.98 17.60 -8.72
CA GLU A 134 -3.05 17.99 -7.79
C GLU A 134 -3.56 16.79 -6.98
N GLU A 135 -3.76 15.65 -7.63
CA GLU A 135 -4.18 14.42 -6.98
C GLU A 135 -3.14 13.93 -5.95
N VAL A 136 -1.86 13.90 -6.31
CA VAL A 136 -0.77 13.46 -5.42
C VAL A 136 -0.65 14.37 -4.20
N GLU A 137 -0.66 15.70 -4.39
CA GLU A 137 -0.53 16.63 -3.26
C GLU A 137 -1.75 16.59 -2.35
N ARG A 138 -2.95 16.41 -2.91
CA ARG A 138 -4.16 16.18 -2.12
C ARG A 138 -4.09 14.90 -1.29
N LYS A 139 -3.61 13.78 -1.87
CA LYS A 139 -3.37 12.52 -1.15
C LYS A 139 -2.32 12.69 -0.04
N ARG A 140 -1.21 13.37 -0.34
CA ARG A 140 -0.14 13.68 0.62
C ARG A 140 -0.66 14.48 1.81
N GLY A 141 -1.50 15.48 1.58
CA GLY A 141 -2.13 16.27 2.65
C GLY A 141 -2.99 15.41 3.57
N LEU A 142 -3.91 14.62 2.99
CA LEU A 142 -4.78 13.73 3.77
C LEU A 142 -4.00 12.70 4.61
N LEU A 143 -2.93 12.13 4.04
CA LEU A 143 -2.08 11.18 4.75
C LEU A 143 -1.22 11.84 5.82
N SER A 144 -0.69 13.04 5.55
CA SER A 144 0.05 13.83 6.53
C SER A 144 -0.80 14.17 7.75
N ASP A 145 -2.07 14.51 7.54
CA ASP A 145 -3.03 14.75 8.62
C ASP A 145 -3.26 13.51 9.49
N LEU A 146 -3.28 12.31 8.87
CA LEU A 146 -3.39 11.05 9.60
C LEU A 146 -2.07 10.67 10.29
N ALA A 147 -0.93 11.04 9.71
CA ALA A 147 0.41 10.70 10.18
C ALA A 147 0.83 11.45 11.46
N GLY A 148 0.11 12.52 11.84
CA GLY A 148 0.30 13.19 13.13
C GLY A 148 1.72 13.71 13.34
N GLY A 149 2.33 14.27 12.28
CA GLY A 149 3.69 14.80 12.29
C GLY A 149 4.78 13.84 11.82
N ARG A 150 4.44 12.59 11.48
CA ARG A 150 5.36 11.66 10.81
C ARG A 150 5.51 12.01 9.34
N GLU A 151 6.69 11.75 8.79
CA GLU A 151 7.00 12.04 7.40
C GLU A 151 6.20 11.13 6.44
N VAL A 152 5.62 11.75 5.41
CA VAL A 152 4.89 11.07 4.34
C VAL A 152 5.54 11.39 2.99
N GLN A 153 6.03 10.36 2.32
CA GLN A 153 6.69 10.48 1.02
C GLN A 153 5.86 9.84 -0.10
N PHE A 154 5.92 10.48 -1.27
CA PHE A 154 5.29 10.00 -2.49
C PHE A 154 6.26 9.12 -3.27
N LEU A 155 5.79 7.97 -3.77
CA LEU A 155 6.51 7.10 -4.67
C LEU A 155 5.76 6.91 -6.00
N TYR A 156 6.41 7.30 -7.09
CA TYR A 156 5.93 7.05 -8.45
C TYR A 156 6.48 5.73 -8.97
N ILE A 157 5.60 4.77 -9.30
CA ILE A 157 5.99 3.47 -9.87
C ILE A 157 5.44 3.35 -11.30
N ALA A 158 6.32 3.14 -12.27
CA ALA A 158 5.92 3.06 -13.68
C ALA A 158 6.89 2.22 -14.51
N PRO A 159 6.48 1.73 -15.70
CA PRO A 159 7.38 1.05 -16.61
C PRO A 159 8.37 2.01 -17.29
N THR A 160 8.06 3.31 -17.33
CA THR A 160 8.86 4.36 -18.00
C THR A 160 9.00 5.59 -17.13
N HIS A 161 10.00 6.43 -17.44
CA HIS A 161 10.20 7.69 -16.73
C HIS A 161 8.95 8.59 -16.75
N PRO A 162 8.68 9.33 -15.65
CA PRO A 162 7.58 10.27 -15.62
C PRO A 162 7.79 11.38 -16.65
N PRO A 163 6.71 11.92 -17.26
CA PRO A 163 6.81 13.06 -18.14
C PRO A 163 7.38 14.28 -17.41
N GLN A 164 8.09 15.15 -18.13
CA GLN A 164 8.77 16.32 -17.56
C GLN A 164 7.84 17.22 -16.74
N GLY A 165 6.56 17.32 -17.10
CA GLY A 165 5.57 18.09 -16.35
C GLY A 165 5.34 17.63 -14.90
N LEU A 166 5.82 16.44 -14.53
CA LEU A 166 5.78 15.93 -13.16
C LEU A 166 7.07 16.20 -12.37
N SER A 167 8.09 16.85 -12.95
CA SER A 167 9.34 17.16 -12.23
C SER A 167 9.14 17.82 -10.86
N PRO A 168 8.17 18.75 -10.68
CA PRO A 168 7.97 19.40 -9.38
C PRO A 168 7.63 18.42 -8.24
N LEU A 169 6.97 17.29 -8.53
CA LEU A 169 6.65 16.28 -7.51
C LEU A 169 7.92 15.63 -6.92
N PHE A 170 8.96 15.51 -7.74
CA PHE A 170 10.21 14.85 -7.35
C PHE A 170 11.22 15.83 -6.76
N GLU A 171 11.21 17.08 -7.24
CA GLU A 171 11.95 18.18 -6.61
C GLU A 171 11.45 18.46 -5.19
N ALA A 172 10.16 18.23 -4.92
CA ALA A 172 9.54 18.30 -3.59
C ALA A 172 9.73 17.03 -2.73
N GLY A 173 10.66 16.14 -3.08
CA GLY A 173 10.99 14.95 -2.30
C GLY A 173 10.21 13.68 -2.65
N GLY A 174 9.48 13.67 -3.77
CA GLY A 174 8.93 12.44 -4.34
C GLY A 174 10.03 11.53 -4.91
N SER A 175 9.80 10.22 -4.85
CA SER A 175 10.72 9.21 -5.39
C SER A 175 10.18 8.56 -6.67
N ILE A 176 11.10 8.04 -7.50
CA ILE A 176 10.78 7.35 -8.76
C ILE A 176 11.30 5.91 -8.72
N LEU A 177 10.44 4.96 -9.07
CA LEU A 177 10.78 3.56 -9.27
C LEU A 177 10.33 3.13 -10.68
N ILE A 178 11.30 2.84 -11.54
CA ILE A 178 11.06 2.39 -12.92
C ILE A 178 11.16 0.87 -13.00
N ARG A 179 10.07 0.21 -13.40
CA ARG A 179 9.91 -1.26 -13.43
C ARG A 179 9.27 -1.74 -14.74
N PRO A 180 9.99 -1.66 -15.88
CA PRO A 180 9.49 -2.13 -17.17
C PRO A 180 9.23 -3.65 -17.15
N ASP A 181 10.03 -4.38 -16.38
CA ASP A 181 10.01 -5.83 -16.23
C ASP A 181 8.67 -6.38 -15.68
N ILE A 182 7.92 -5.58 -14.91
CA ILE A 182 6.64 -6.02 -14.35
C ILE A 182 5.62 -6.35 -15.44
N LEU A 183 5.57 -5.59 -16.54
CA LEU A 183 4.59 -5.87 -17.62
C LEU A 183 4.96 -7.11 -18.43
N ASP A 184 6.25 -7.42 -18.53
CA ASP A 184 6.74 -8.61 -19.23
C ASP A 184 6.29 -9.90 -18.52
N LEU A 185 6.05 -9.84 -17.20
CA LEU A 185 5.53 -10.96 -16.40
C LEU A 185 4.16 -11.46 -16.84
N ILE A 186 3.38 -10.68 -17.61
CA ILE A 186 2.08 -11.13 -18.11
C ILE A 186 2.26 -12.38 -19.00
N GLY A 187 3.33 -12.40 -19.83
CA GLY A 187 3.64 -13.55 -20.68
C GLY A 187 3.95 -14.82 -19.88
N GLU A 188 4.55 -14.67 -18.69
CA GLU A 188 4.85 -15.79 -17.80
C GLU A 188 3.58 -16.46 -17.24
N VAL A 189 2.44 -15.77 -17.20
CA VAL A 189 1.22 -16.29 -16.55
C VAL A 189 0.03 -16.44 -17.49
N GLU A 190 0.24 -16.28 -18.80
CA GLU A 190 -0.79 -16.33 -19.82
C GLU A 190 -1.63 -17.63 -19.75
N GLU A 191 -0.95 -18.77 -19.60
CA GLU A 191 -1.57 -20.09 -19.56
C GLU A 191 -2.55 -20.32 -18.39
N VAL A 192 -2.43 -19.53 -17.31
CA VAL A 192 -3.25 -19.68 -16.10
C VAL A 192 -4.27 -18.56 -15.89
N LEU A 193 -4.38 -17.58 -16.80
CA LEU A 193 -5.28 -16.44 -16.66
C LEU A 193 -6.76 -16.84 -16.49
N GLY A 194 -7.16 -17.96 -17.11
CA GLY A 194 -8.51 -18.54 -17.01
C GLY A 194 -8.78 -19.31 -15.71
N SER A 195 -7.75 -19.57 -14.89
CA SER A 195 -7.88 -20.41 -13.69
C SER A 195 -8.73 -19.75 -12.60
N PRO A 196 -9.51 -20.52 -11.83
CA PRO A 196 -10.29 -20.01 -10.71
C PRO A 196 -9.45 -19.20 -9.72
N ARG A 197 -10.00 -18.09 -9.23
CA ARG A 197 -9.36 -17.25 -8.21
C ARG A 197 -9.42 -17.95 -6.85
N LYS A 198 -8.26 -18.36 -6.32
CA LYS A 198 -8.14 -18.71 -4.89
C LYS A 198 -8.05 -17.43 -4.07
N LYS A 199 -9.17 -16.97 -3.50
CA LYS A 199 -9.20 -15.88 -2.51
C LYS A 199 -8.82 -16.44 -1.14
N ARG A 200 -7.53 -16.60 -0.89
CA ARG A 200 -7.01 -16.81 0.47
C ARG A 200 -5.91 -15.78 0.68
N SER A 201 -5.99 -15.07 1.79
CA SER A 201 -4.88 -14.21 2.23
C SER A 201 -3.62 -15.06 2.31
N VAL A 202 -2.54 -14.55 1.75
CA VAL A 202 -1.21 -15.14 1.95
C VAL A 202 -0.55 -14.33 3.07
N PRO A 203 -0.38 -14.92 4.26
CA PRO A 203 0.17 -14.19 5.39
C PRO A 203 1.61 -13.75 5.07
N HIS A 204 1.91 -12.51 5.45
CA HIS A 204 3.24 -11.93 5.36
C HIS A 204 3.54 -11.23 6.69
N PRO A 205 4.71 -11.45 7.31
CA PRO A 205 4.97 -11.03 8.69
C PRO A 205 4.90 -9.51 8.89
N LYS A 206 5.16 -8.73 7.84
CA LYS A 206 5.10 -7.25 7.87
C LYS A 206 3.78 -6.68 7.39
N MET A 207 2.84 -7.53 6.96
CA MET A 207 1.56 -7.08 6.43
C MET A 207 0.59 -6.76 7.57
N ILE A 208 -0.03 -5.58 7.50
CA ILE A 208 -0.94 -5.07 8.51
C ILE A 208 -2.17 -4.42 7.87
N HIS A 209 -3.20 -4.15 8.67
CA HIS A 209 -4.26 -3.24 8.25
C HIS A 209 -3.69 -1.82 8.11
N GLY A 210 -3.96 -1.13 6.99
CA GLY A 210 -3.34 0.17 6.69
C GLY A 210 -3.56 1.25 7.76
N ALA A 211 -4.69 1.22 8.48
CA ALA A 211 -4.93 2.13 9.61
C ALA A 211 -3.87 2.04 10.72
N ALA A 212 -3.26 0.86 10.93
CA ALA A 212 -2.22 0.68 11.95
C ALA A 212 -0.91 1.42 11.61
N LEU A 213 -0.71 1.85 10.35
CA LEU A 213 0.41 2.72 9.97
C LEU A 213 0.30 4.11 10.60
N PHE A 214 -0.90 4.55 10.99
CA PHE A 214 -1.18 5.90 11.50
C PHE A 214 -1.50 5.92 12.99
N GLN A 215 -1.59 4.76 13.64
CA GLN A 215 -1.71 4.69 15.07
C GLN A 215 -0.35 4.99 15.69
N GLN A 216 -0.27 6.07 16.49
CA GLN A 216 0.89 6.26 17.35
C GLN A 216 0.94 5.08 18.32
N GLU A 217 2.09 4.41 18.41
CA GLU A 217 2.35 3.55 19.55
C GLU A 217 2.25 4.43 20.79
N VAL A 218 1.17 4.28 21.55
CA VAL A 218 1.13 4.79 22.91
C VAL A 218 2.21 4.01 23.63
N LYS A 219 3.41 4.59 23.76
CA LYS A 219 4.38 4.14 24.73
C LYS A 219 3.66 4.20 26.06
N LEU A 220 3.19 3.05 26.54
CA LEU A 220 2.86 2.85 27.93
C LEU A 220 4.19 3.08 28.67
N GLU A 221 4.47 4.34 28.99
CA GLU A 221 5.32 4.65 30.12
C GLU A 221 4.78 3.78 31.24
N LYS A 222 5.61 2.83 31.67
CA LYS A 222 5.31 1.95 32.79
C LYS A 222 4.80 2.87 33.89
N ARG A 223 3.49 2.90 34.11
CA ARG A 223 2.91 3.45 35.33
C ARG A 223 3.59 2.66 36.42
N GLU A 224 4.60 3.27 37.04
CA GLU A 224 5.17 2.80 38.27
C GLU A 224 3.99 2.43 39.15
N LYS A 225 3.94 1.17 39.56
CA LYS A 225 2.98 0.71 40.54
C LYS A 225 3.20 1.59 41.76
N ARG A 226 2.38 2.63 41.93
CA ARG A 226 2.22 3.32 43.21
C ARG A 226 1.73 2.25 44.16
N VAL A 227 2.67 1.70 44.91
CA VAL A 227 2.44 0.88 46.07
C VAL A 227 1.63 1.75 47.03
N LEU A 228 0.32 1.55 47.09
CA LEU A 228 -0.47 2.03 48.21
C LEU A 228 -0.15 1.10 49.40
N PHE A 229 0.68 1.59 50.32
CA PHE A 229 0.73 1.03 51.67
C PHE A 229 -0.50 1.49 52.48
N PRO A 230 -0.95 0.70 53.46
CA PRO A 230 -2.28 0.74 54.01
C PRO A 230 -2.36 1.59 55.27
N TYR A 231 -3.41 2.40 55.42
CA TYR A 231 -3.82 2.92 56.73
C TYR A 231 -5.29 3.33 56.65
N ILE A 232 -6.15 2.62 57.39
CA ILE A 232 -7.01 3.19 58.44
C ILE A 232 -7.84 2.06 59.06
N GLN A 233 -7.63 1.92 60.37
CA GLN A 233 -8.38 1.11 61.31
C GLN A 233 -9.78 1.67 61.59
N ARG A 234 -10.63 0.77 62.14
CA ARG A 234 -11.80 1.00 63.02
C ARG A 234 -13.07 1.51 62.33
N PHE A 235 -14.10 0.65 62.30
CA PHE A 235 -15.29 0.77 63.17
C PHE A 235 -16.07 -0.55 63.13
N PHE A 236 -15.96 -1.36 64.18
CA PHE A 236 -16.95 -2.38 64.53
C PHE A 236 -17.75 -1.83 65.72
N LEU A 237 -19.05 -1.60 65.49
CA LEU A 237 -20.06 -1.43 66.52
C LEU A 237 -21.39 -1.92 65.94
N LYS A 238 -21.68 -3.21 66.15
CA LYS A 238 -22.90 -3.76 66.76
C LYS A 238 -22.92 -5.28 66.61
#